data_AF-A0A1F5RF86-F1
#
_entry.id   AF-A0A1F5RF86-F1
#
_cell.length_a   1.000
_cell.length_b   1.000
_cell.length_c   1.000
_cell.angle_alpha   90.00
_cell.angle_beta   90.00
_cell.angle_gamma   90.00
#
_symmetry.space_group_name_H-M   'P 1'
#
loop_
_entity.id
_entity.type
_entity.pdbx_description
1 polymer ?
#
loop_
_entity_poly.entity_id
_entity_poly.type
_entity_poly.pdbx_seq_one_letter_code
_entity_poly.pdbx_strand_id
1 'polypeptide(L)'
;MQIPAFSIFSAVSELLVTAGVLYVIRRNWTGKAFPLAVFLTVALFEALVNVLYMATRSAQAATGAHDLSVGMKVFFAAHGMLSLIAYLVFVILGVFAYQEQKDGRFFFRERPLLTWSFLVVWAVSIVSGEALFVLRYLV
;
A
#
# COMPACT_ATOMS: atom_id res chain seq x y z
N MET A 1 12.30 21.10 -11.95
CA MET A 1 10.85 21.05 -11.65
C MET A 1 10.67 21.21 -10.15
N GLN A 2 9.70 22.00 -9.68
CA GLN A 2 9.36 21.96 -8.25
C GLN A 2 8.56 20.68 -7.97
N ILE A 3 8.99 19.91 -6.98
CA ILE A 3 8.29 18.69 -6.56
C ILE A 3 7.01 19.12 -5.84
N PRO A 4 5.82 18.65 -6.27
CA PRO A 4 4.58 18.97 -5.56
C PRO A 4 4.66 18.49 -4.11
N ALA A 5 4.33 19.36 -3.15
CA ALA A 5 4.39 19.03 -1.73
C ALA A 5 3.57 17.77 -1.38
N PHE A 6 2.42 17.59 -2.04
CA PHE A 6 1.58 16.40 -1.83
C PHE A 6 2.22 15.11 -2.36
N SER A 7 3.07 15.16 -3.40
CA SER A 7 3.83 13.99 -3.85
C SER A 7 4.84 13.53 -2.81
N ILE A 8 5.52 14.48 -2.16
CA ILE A 8 6.46 14.19 -1.05
C ILE A 8 5.68 13.60 0.13
N PHE A 9 4.57 14.24 0.49
CA PHE A 9 3.70 13.75 1.57
C PHE A 9 3.22 12.33 1.31
N SER A 10 2.73 12.04 0.10
CA SER A 10 2.23 10.70 -0.26
C SER A 10 3.33 9.64 -0.23
N ALA A 11 4.54 9.93 -0.72
CA ALA A 11 5.67 9.01 -0.64
C ALA A 11 6.04 8.72 0.83
N VAL A 12 6.19 9.76 1.65
CA VAL A 12 6.48 9.58 3.08
C VAL A 12 5.36 8.83 3.79
N SER A 13 4.09 9.11 3.47
CA SER A 13 2.97 8.43 4.10
C SER A 13 2.86 6.96 3.72
N GLU A 14 3.29 6.57 2.53
CA GLU A 14 3.41 5.16 2.11
C GLU A 14 4.31 4.36 3.07
N LEU A 15 5.42 4.94 3.51
CA LEU A 15 6.32 4.32 4.48
C LEU A 15 5.66 4.16 5.86
N LEU A 16 4.82 5.12 6.27
CA LEU A 16 4.06 5.05 7.52
C LEU A 16 2.94 4.02 7.46
N VAL A 17 2.19 3.95 6.34
CA VAL A 17 1.19 2.90 6.08
C VAL A 17 1.86 1.54 6.13
N THR A 18 3.01 1.39 5.48
CA THR A 18 3.81 0.17 5.51
C THR A 18 4.19 -0.24 6.92
N ALA A 19 4.69 0.68 7.74
CA ALA A 19 4.98 0.40 9.13
C ALA A 19 3.73 -0.08 9.89
N GLY A 20 2.57 0.51 9.61
CA GLY A 20 1.28 0.09 10.12
C GLY A 20 0.88 -1.33 9.70
N VAL A 21 1.00 -1.68 8.42
CA VAL A 21 0.73 -3.03 7.88
C VAL A 21 1.63 -4.06 8.55
N LEU A 22 2.94 -3.80 8.60
CA LEU A 22 3.91 -4.67 9.25
C LEU A 22 3.61 -4.83 10.74
N TYR A 23 3.20 -3.75 11.42
CA TYR A 23 2.80 -3.80 12.83
C TYR A 23 1.57 -4.70 13.06
N VAL A 24 0.50 -4.52 12.26
CA VAL A 24 -0.73 -5.33 12.34
C VAL A 24 -0.41 -6.82 12.16
N ILE A 25 0.35 -7.14 11.11
CA ILE A 25 0.74 -8.52 10.79
C ILE A 25 1.62 -9.09 11.90
N ARG A 26 2.65 -8.36 12.34
CA ARG A 26 3.55 -8.81 13.40
C ARG A 26 2.82 -9.08 14.71
N ARG A 27 1.84 -8.25 15.08
CA ARG A 27 1.05 -8.44 16.30
C ARG A 27 0.27 -9.75 16.27
N ASN A 28 -0.47 -10.01 15.19
CA ASN A 28 -1.20 -11.28 15.05
C ASN A 28 -0.23 -12.47 14.91
N TRP A 29 0.86 -12.32 14.15
CA TRP A 29 1.92 -13.34 13.99
C TRP A 29 2.53 -13.78 15.34
N THR A 30 2.76 -12.84 16.25
CA THR A 30 3.36 -13.09 17.57
C THR A 30 2.34 -13.55 18.63
N GLY A 31 1.11 -13.89 18.23
CA GLY A 31 0.09 -14.37 19.15
C GLY A 31 -0.53 -13.28 20.02
N LYS A 32 -0.39 -12.00 19.65
CA LYS A 32 -0.94 -10.87 20.41
C LYS A 32 -2.30 -10.44 19.87
N ALA A 33 -3.04 -9.65 20.67
CA ALA A 33 -4.31 -9.03 20.28
C ALA A 33 -4.21 -8.30 18.93
N PHE A 34 -5.14 -8.59 17.99
CA PHE A 34 -5.26 -7.89 16.71
C PHE A 34 -5.52 -6.40 16.97
N PRO A 35 -4.66 -5.48 16.50
CA PRO A 35 -4.83 -4.07 16.77
C PRO A 35 -5.85 -3.46 15.78
N LEU A 36 -7.15 -3.73 15.99
CA LEU A 36 -8.22 -3.33 15.07
C LEU A 36 -8.20 -1.83 14.74
N ALA A 37 -8.00 -0.97 15.74
CA ALA A 37 -7.93 0.47 15.52
C ALA A 37 -6.79 0.84 14.56
N VAL A 38 -5.60 0.27 14.74
CA VAL A 38 -4.46 0.52 13.83
C VAL A 38 -4.75 -0.01 12.44
N PHE A 39 -5.31 -1.22 12.32
CA PHE A 39 -5.71 -1.78 11.03
C PHE A 39 -6.69 -0.87 10.29
N LEU A 40 -7.76 -0.40 10.95
CA LEU A 40 -8.76 0.47 10.34
C LEU A 40 -8.17 1.83 9.97
N THR A 41 -7.37 2.45 10.83
CA THR A 41 -6.71 3.71 10.53
C THR A 41 -5.78 3.59 9.32
N VAL A 42 -4.96 2.54 9.28
CA VAL A 42 -4.04 2.28 8.16
C VAL A 42 -4.81 2.03 6.85
N ALA A 43 -5.84 1.17 6.88
CA ALA A 43 -6.64 0.87 5.70
C ALA A 43 -7.41 2.09 5.17
N LEU A 44 -8.03 2.87 6.06
CA LEU A 44 -8.76 4.08 5.67
C LEU A 44 -7.81 5.16 5.17
N PHE A 45 -6.67 5.36 5.84
CA PHE A 45 -5.67 6.32 5.38
C PHE A 45 -5.17 5.95 3.98
N GLU A 46 -4.82 4.68 3.77
CA GLU A 46 -4.35 4.19 2.46
C GLU A 46 -5.37 4.46 1.35
N ALA A 47 -6.65 4.13 1.58
CA ALA A 47 -7.70 4.37 0.61
C ALA A 47 -7.94 5.86 0.33
N LEU A 48 -8.04 6.68 1.39
CA LEU A 48 -8.47 8.07 1.28
C LEU A 48 -7.34 9.02 0.84
N VAL A 49 -6.09 8.65 1.12
CA VAL A 49 -4.92 9.49 0.85
C VAL A 49 -4.16 8.95 -0.35
N ASN A 50 -3.55 7.77 -0.21
CA ASN A 50 -2.61 7.25 -1.22
C ASN A 50 -3.33 6.79 -2.49
N VAL A 51 -4.35 5.94 -2.36
CA VAL A 51 -5.11 5.43 -3.51
C VAL A 51 -5.85 6.56 -4.23
N LEU A 52 -6.55 7.44 -3.48
CA LEU A 52 -7.27 8.56 -4.07
C LEU A 52 -6.33 9.55 -4.77
N TYR A 53 -5.17 9.82 -4.18
CA TYR A 53 -4.15 10.67 -4.80
C TYR A 53 -3.65 10.08 -6.12
N MET A 54 -3.30 8.79 -6.13
CA MET A 54 -2.86 8.08 -7.34
C MET A 54 -3.95 8.03 -8.41
N ALA A 55 -5.21 7.81 -8.04
CA ALA A 55 -6.34 7.86 -8.96
C ALA A 55 -6.48 9.24 -9.60
N THR A 56 -6.37 10.31 -8.80
CA THR A 56 -6.45 11.70 -9.28
C THR A 56 -5.29 12.04 -10.23
N ARG A 57 -4.07 11.63 -9.88
CA ARG A 57 -2.89 11.82 -10.75
C ARG A 57 -2.99 11.04 -12.05
N SER A 58 -3.54 9.83 -12.00
CA SER A 58 -3.77 9.01 -13.19
C SER A 58 -4.81 9.63 -14.11
N ALA A 59 -5.90 10.17 -13.56
CA ALA A 59 -6.92 10.89 -14.32
C ALA A 59 -6.33 12.14 -14.99
N GLN A 60 -5.51 12.92 -14.28
CA GLN A 60 -4.80 14.08 -14.84
C GLN A 60 -3.79 13.70 -15.93
N ALA A 61 -3.11 12.56 -15.79
CA ALA A 61 -2.19 12.09 -16.83
C ALA A 61 -2.93 11.67 -18.11
N ALA A 62 -4.15 11.14 -17.97
CA ALA A 62 -4.98 10.72 -19.10
C ALA A 62 -5.50 11.89 -19.95
N THR A 63 -5.65 13.09 -19.38
CA THR A 63 -6.08 14.29 -20.13
C THR A 63 -4.98 14.91 -21.00
N GLY A 64 -3.78 14.32 -21.03
CA GLY A 64 -2.64 14.82 -21.83
C GLY A 64 -1.92 16.02 -21.22
N ALA A 65 -2.20 16.35 -19.95
CA ALA A 65 -1.60 17.51 -19.27
C ALA A 65 -0.07 17.39 -19.04
N HIS A 66 0.51 16.21 -19.23
CA HIS A 66 1.94 15.95 -19.02
C HIS A 66 2.52 15.05 -20.12
N ASP A 67 3.61 15.52 -20.72
CA ASP A 67 4.41 14.75 -21.68
C ASP A 67 5.25 13.70 -20.93
N LEU A 68 4.64 12.53 -20.69
CA LEU A 68 5.30 11.36 -20.12
C LEU A 68 5.64 10.38 -21.24
N SER A 69 6.84 9.80 -21.18
CA SER A 69 7.21 8.70 -22.08
C SER A 69 6.25 7.52 -21.91
N VAL A 70 6.08 6.73 -22.97
CA VAL A 70 5.21 5.53 -22.95
C VAL A 70 5.62 4.57 -21.84
N GLY A 71 6.93 4.37 -21.64
CA GLY A 71 7.47 3.52 -20.57
C GLY A 71 7.05 4.00 -19.17
N MET A 72 7.13 5.31 -18.90
CA MET A 72 6.67 5.87 -17.62
C MET A 72 5.17 5.70 -17.42
N LYS A 73 4.36 5.90 -18.47
CA LYS A 73 2.89 5.69 -18.39
C LYS A 73 2.55 4.24 -18.03
N VAL A 74 3.21 3.27 -18.67
CA VAL A 74 3.04 1.84 -18.37
C VAL A 74 3.47 1.53 -16.94
N PHE A 75 4.62 2.06 -16.51
CA PHE A 75 5.12 1.79 -15.16
C PHE A 75 4.21 2.38 -14.07
N PHE A 76 3.71 3.62 -14.25
CA PHE A 76 2.70 4.21 -13.36
C PHE A 76 1.41 3.37 -13.29
N ALA A 77 0.90 2.90 -14.43
CA ALA A 77 -0.31 2.09 -14.46
C ALA A 77 -0.11 0.71 -13.79
N ALA A 78 1.01 0.05 -14.07
CA ALA A 78 1.35 -1.24 -13.48
C ALA A 78 1.52 -1.14 -11.96
N HIS A 79 2.24 -0.12 -11.49
CA HIS A 79 2.37 0.16 -10.05
C HIS A 79 1.01 0.45 -9.43
N GLY A 80 0.20 1.35 -10.00
CA GLY A 80 -1.12 1.68 -9.46
C GLY A 80 -2.05 0.47 -9.33
N MET A 81 -2.04 -0.43 -10.32
CA MET A 81 -2.78 -1.69 -10.26
C MET A 81 -2.25 -2.63 -9.17
N LEU A 82 -0.92 -2.80 -9.10
CA LEU A 82 -0.27 -3.62 -8.09
C LEU A 82 -0.60 -3.12 -6.67
N SER A 83 -0.48 -1.82 -6.42
CA SER A 83 -0.77 -1.20 -5.12
C SER A 83 -2.24 -1.32 -4.75
N LEU A 84 -3.16 -1.14 -5.71
CA LEU A 84 -4.58 -1.35 -5.45
C LEU A 84 -4.89 -2.82 -5.07
N ILE A 85 -4.31 -3.78 -5.79
CA ILE A 85 -4.48 -5.20 -5.46
C ILE A 85 -3.88 -5.50 -4.08
N ALA A 86 -2.68 -5.01 -3.79
CA ALA A 86 -2.03 -5.19 -2.49
C ALA A 86 -2.86 -4.61 -1.34
N TYR A 87 -3.42 -3.41 -1.53
CA TYR A 87 -4.35 -2.79 -0.59
C TYR A 87 -5.61 -3.64 -0.36
N LEU A 88 -6.28 -4.09 -1.42
CA LEU A 88 -7.48 -4.92 -1.29
C LEU A 88 -7.18 -6.24 -0.57
N VAL A 89 -6.06 -6.89 -0.90
CA VAL A 89 -5.62 -8.10 -0.21
C VAL A 89 -5.34 -7.81 1.26
N PHE A 90 -4.66 -6.71 1.59
CA PHE A 90 -4.42 -6.31 2.99
C PHE A 90 -5.73 -6.19 3.78
N VAL A 91 -6.75 -5.53 3.21
CA VAL A 91 -8.06 -5.38 3.85
C VAL A 91 -8.72 -6.74 4.07
N ILE A 92 -8.76 -7.59 3.04
CA ILE A 92 -9.37 -8.92 3.13
C ILE A 92 -8.67 -9.78 4.19
N LEU A 93 -7.34 -9.86 4.14
CA LEU A 93 -6.56 -10.64 5.10
C LEU A 93 -6.69 -10.09 6.53
N GLY A 94 -6.75 -8.76 6.69
CA GLY A 94 -6.96 -8.12 7.99
C GLY A 94 -8.34 -8.43 8.58
N VAL A 95 -9.40 -8.44 7.75
CA VAL A 95 -10.74 -8.86 8.19
C VAL A 95 -10.75 -10.32 8.63
N PHE A 96 -10.15 -11.24 7.86
CA PHE A 96 -10.03 -12.63 8.27
C PHE A 96 -9.23 -12.80 9.55
N ALA A 97 -8.11 -12.08 9.69
CA ALA A 97 -7.31 -12.12 10.90
C ALA A 97 -8.06 -11.62 12.14
N TYR A 98 -8.87 -10.56 11.99
CA TYR A 98 -9.73 -10.08 13.08
C TYR A 98 -10.84 -11.07 13.43
N GLN A 99 -11.48 -11.68 12.43
CA GLN A 99 -12.55 -12.66 12.64
C GLN A 99 -12.03 -13.92 13.32
N GLU A 100 -10.98 -14.56 12.79
CA GLU A 100 -10.43 -15.80 13.35
C GLU A 100 -9.85 -15.59 14.77
N GLN A 101 -9.37 -14.38 15.09
CA GLN A 101 -8.88 -14.09 16.43
C GLN A 101 -9.98 -14.11 17.50
N LYS A 102 -11.26 -13.94 17.13
CA LYS A 102 -12.38 -14.14 18.06
C LYS A 102 -12.47 -15.59 18.54
N ASP A 103 -11.97 -16.53 17.74
CA ASP A 103 -11.89 -17.96 18.05
C ASP A 103 -10.53 -18.36 18.63
N GLY A 104 -9.69 -17.39 19.02
CA GLY A 104 -8.36 -17.62 19.58
C GLY A 104 -7.29 -18.05 18.56
N ARG A 105 -7.61 -17.98 17.26
CA ARG A 105 -6.70 -18.32 16.16
C ARG A 105 -5.92 -17.12 15.66
N PHE A 106 -4.73 -17.35 15.14
CA PHE A 106 -3.84 -16.29 14.66
C PHE A 106 -3.58 -16.46 13.17
N PHE A 107 -4.49 -15.92 12.36
CA PHE A 107 -4.54 -16.11 10.90
C PHE A 107 -3.18 -16.00 10.21
N PHE A 108 -2.43 -14.93 10.46
CA PHE A 108 -1.14 -14.71 9.79
C PHE A 108 -0.09 -15.73 10.23
N ARG A 109 -0.07 -16.08 11.53
CA ARG A 109 0.83 -17.10 12.08
C ARG A 109 0.54 -18.48 11.50
N GLU A 110 -0.73 -18.84 11.38
CA GLU A 110 -1.19 -20.15 10.91
C GLU A 110 -1.06 -20.32 9.40
N ARG A 111 -0.94 -19.23 8.64
CA ARG A 111 -0.81 -19.23 7.17
C ARG A 111 0.49 -18.53 6.75
N PRO A 112 1.66 -19.13 7.04
CA PRO A 112 2.95 -18.49 6.79
C PRO A 112 3.20 -18.22 5.31
N LEU A 113 2.88 -19.16 4.43
CA LEU A 113 3.06 -19.00 2.98
C LEU A 113 2.25 -17.82 2.43
N LEU A 114 0.96 -17.73 2.80
CA LEU A 114 0.11 -16.62 2.38
C LEU A 114 0.62 -15.28 2.92
N THR A 115 1.04 -15.24 4.18
CA THR A 115 1.59 -14.04 4.81
C THR A 115 2.86 -13.56 4.13
N TRP A 116 3.82 -14.46 3.87
CA TRP A 116 5.06 -14.09 3.19
C TRP A 116 4.83 -13.67 1.74
N SER A 117 3.98 -14.37 1.00
CA SER A 117 3.60 -13.97 -0.36
C SER A 117 3.00 -12.56 -0.38
N PHE A 118 2.08 -12.28 0.56
CA PHE A 118 1.53 -10.93 0.70
C PHE A 118 2.61 -9.89 1.02
N LEU A 119 3.50 -10.17 1.98
CA LEU A 119 4.56 -9.23 2.37
C LEU A 119 5.54 -8.93 1.22
N VAL A 120 5.86 -9.94 0.40
CA VAL A 120 6.69 -9.74 -0.80
C VAL A 120 5.98 -8.85 -1.81
N VAL A 121 4.72 -9.13 -2.11
CA VAL A 121 3.92 -8.30 -3.03
C VAL A 121 3.80 -6.86 -2.52
N TRP A 122 3.55 -6.70 -1.22
CA TRP A 122 3.50 -5.40 -0.55
C TRP A 122 4.84 -4.65 -0.67
N ALA A 123 5.96 -5.32 -0.40
CA ALA A 123 7.29 -4.74 -0.54
C ALA A 123 7.59 -4.28 -1.97
N VAL A 124 7.25 -5.09 -2.99
CA VAL A 124 7.41 -4.71 -4.40
C VAL A 124 6.55 -3.50 -4.76
N SER A 125 5.33 -3.42 -4.23
CA SER A 125 4.45 -2.26 -4.41
C SER A 125 5.08 -0.98 -3.86
N ILE A 126 5.56 -0.97 -2.61
CA ILE A 126 6.20 0.22 -2.04
C ILE A 126 7.45 0.62 -2.82
N VAL A 127 8.36 -0.33 -3.06
CA VAL A 127 9.63 -0.05 -3.74
C VAL A 127 9.39 0.52 -5.13
N SER A 128 8.40 0.00 -5.86
CA SER A 128 8.03 0.55 -7.16
C SER A 128 7.42 1.96 -7.07
N GLY A 129 6.69 2.27 -5.99
CA GLY A 129 6.15 3.62 -5.74
C GLY A 129 7.23 4.65 -5.45
N GLU A 130 8.17 4.31 -4.57
CA GLU A 130 9.34 5.14 -4.27
C GLU A 130 10.22 5.34 -5.51
N ALA A 131 10.43 4.28 -6.30
CA ALA A 131 11.15 4.38 -7.56
C ALA A 131 10.45 5.33 -8.55
N LEU A 132 9.12 5.28 -8.67
CA LEU A 132 8.37 6.22 -9.49
C LEU A 132 8.51 7.67 -9.02
N PHE A 133 8.50 7.90 -7.71
CA PHE A 133 8.73 9.23 -7.13
C PHE A 133 10.12 9.75 -7.52
N VAL A 134 11.17 8.93 -7.31
CA VAL A 134 12.56 9.29 -7.67
C VAL A 134 12.69 9.58 -9.16
N LEU A 135 12.25 8.66 -10.02
CA LEU A 135 12.36 8.78 -11.48
C LEU A 135 11.57 9.96 -12.05
N ARG A 136 10.50 10.39 -11.38
CA ARG A 136 9.66 11.50 -11.86
C ARG A 136 10.19 12.86 -11.42
N TYR A 137 10.82 12.94 -10.26
CA TYR A 137 11.08 14.22 -9.59
C TYR A 137 12.53 14.50 -9.25
N LEU A 138 13.38 13.48 -9.18
CA LEU A 138 14.79 13.60 -8.77
C LEU A 138 15.79 13.26 -9.88
N VAL A 139 15.31 12.68 -10.99
CA VAL A 139 16.07 12.38 -12.21
C VAL A 139 15.46 13.15 -13.37
#